data_AF-A0A445A9E3-F1
#
_entry.id   AF-A0A445A9E3-F1
#
_cell.length_a   1.000
_cell.length_b   1.000
_cell.length_c   1.000
_cell.angle_alpha   90.00
_cell.angle_beta   90.00
_cell.angle_gamma   90.00
#
_symmetry.space_group_name_H-M   'P 1'
#
loop_
_entity.id
_entity.type
_entity.pdbx_description
1 polymer ?
#
loop_
_entity_poly.entity_id
_entity_poly.type
_entity_poly.pdbx_seq_one_letter_code
_entity_poly.pdbx_strand_id
1 'polypeptide(L)'
;MHNKFLIEDSIYDYVRGRHRLLFTAASARMRKYIENIDKFKAKGIVSVSCVAVNDPYTMNAWVEKLQANSAIEFYGDFDGSFHKSLDLVTDLSSALLGTRSKRWSAYVVDGKVKALNVEEATSDVKVSGADTILGQI
;
A
#
# COMPACT_ATOMS: atom_id res chain seq x y z
N MET A 1 21.18 13.44 -8.79
CA MET A 1 19.83 12.87 -8.67
C MET A 1 19.98 11.47 -8.12
N HIS A 2 19.70 11.25 -6.83
CA HIS A 2 19.85 9.93 -6.21
C HIS A 2 18.63 9.07 -6.55
N ASN A 3 18.84 8.03 -7.35
CA ASN A 3 17.87 6.95 -7.53
C ASN A 3 17.71 6.23 -6.19
N LYS A 4 16.62 6.54 -5.47
CA LYS A 4 16.27 5.89 -4.20
C LYS A 4 15.67 4.48 -4.39
N PHE A 5 15.84 3.89 -5.58
CA PHE A 5 15.45 2.53 -5.94
C PHE A 5 16.65 1.60 -5.83
N LEU A 6 17.29 1.54 -4.66
CA LEU A 6 18.30 0.53 -4.37
C LEU A 6 17.62 -0.63 -3.64
N ILE A 7 17.26 -1.65 -4.42
CA ILE A 7 17.55 -3.10 -4.31
C ILE A 7 17.86 -3.74 -2.92
N GLU A 8 18.17 -3.01 -1.85
CA GLU A 8 18.56 -3.58 -0.55
C GLU A 8 17.42 -3.73 0.48
N ASP A 9 16.29 -3.03 0.32
CA ASP A 9 15.15 -3.16 1.24
C ASP A 9 14.04 -3.99 0.61
N SER A 10 14.00 -5.30 0.87
CA SER A 10 12.83 -6.09 0.49
C SER A 10 11.60 -5.53 1.21
N ILE A 11 10.42 -5.64 0.59
CA ILE A 11 9.16 -5.28 1.27
C ILE A 11 8.99 -6.00 2.62
N TYR A 12 9.61 -7.19 2.77
CA TYR A 12 9.64 -7.96 4.00
C TYR A 12 10.55 -7.39 5.09
N ASP A 13 11.66 -6.75 4.71
CA ASP A 13 12.55 -6.06 5.65
C ASP A 13 11.98 -4.68 6.02
N TYR A 14 11.25 -4.05 5.09
CA TYR A 14 10.54 -2.81 5.34
C TYR A 14 9.43 -2.95 6.38
N VAL A 15 8.68 -4.06 6.35
CA VAL A 15 7.63 -4.39 7.34
C VAL A 15 8.22 -4.56 8.75
N ARG A 16 9.52 -4.87 8.89
CA ARG A 16 10.16 -5.05 10.20
C ARG A 16 10.60 -3.69 10.78
N GLY A 17 10.17 -3.42 12.02
CA GLY A 17 10.88 -2.51 12.93
C GLY A 17 10.29 -1.13 13.27
N ARG A 18 9.10 -0.71 12.81
CA ARG A 18 8.45 0.57 13.23
C ARG A 18 6.90 0.52 13.12
N HIS A 19 6.21 1.54 13.64
CA HIS A 19 4.76 1.78 13.43
C HIS A 19 4.46 2.26 12.00
N ARG A 20 3.98 1.38 11.13
CA ARG A 20 3.83 1.63 9.68
C ARG A 20 2.40 1.34 9.20
N LEU A 21 1.99 2.03 8.15
CA LEU A 21 0.74 1.81 7.45
C LEU A 21 1.00 1.27 6.05
N LEU A 22 0.41 0.13 5.70
CA LEU A 22 0.48 -0.46 4.37
C LEU A 22 -0.92 -0.47 3.75
N PHE A 23 -1.04 -0.15 2.47
CA PHE A 23 -2.33 -0.23 1.77
C PHE A 23 -2.14 -0.45 0.28
N THR A 24 -3.21 -0.89 -0.40
CA THR A 24 -3.17 -1.11 -1.86
C THR A 24 -4.14 -0.19 -2.59
N ALA A 25 -3.61 0.53 -3.58
CA ALA A 25 -4.34 1.59 -4.23
C ALA A 25 -4.81 1.26 -5.65
N ALA A 26 -5.85 1.99 -6.04
CA ALA A 26 -6.25 2.32 -7.38
C ALA A 26 -6.48 3.82 -7.25
N SER A 27 -5.96 4.56 -8.22
CA SER A 27 -5.79 6.03 -8.27
C SER A 27 -6.65 6.88 -7.32
N ALA A 28 -7.98 6.68 -7.26
CA ALA A 28 -8.90 7.42 -6.40
C ALA A 28 -8.63 7.32 -4.88
N ARG A 29 -8.06 6.20 -4.39
CA ARG A 29 -7.84 5.94 -2.96
C ARG A 29 -6.68 6.74 -2.37
N MET A 30 -5.63 6.98 -3.16
CA MET A 30 -4.41 7.59 -2.65
C MET A 30 -4.61 9.02 -2.19
N ARG A 31 -5.50 9.79 -2.83
CA ARG A 31 -5.76 11.17 -2.42
C ARG A 31 -6.20 11.28 -0.97
N LYS A 32 -7.10 10.42 -0.49
CA LYS A 32 -7.54 10.42 0.90
C LYS A 32 -6.45 10.05 1.90
N TYR A 33 -5.53 9.16 1.51
CA TYR A 33 -4.35 8.86 2.33
C TYR A 33 -3.37 10.04 2.35
N ILE A 34 -3.16 10.73 1.22
CA ILE A 34 -2.34 11.94 1.13
C ILE A 34 -2.94 13.06 1.99
N GLU A 35 -4.25 13.31 1.88
CA GLU A 35 -4.97 14.32 2.67
C GLU A 35 -4.89 14.08 4.19
N ASN A 36 -4.82 12.81 4.61
CA ASN A 36 -4.75 12.44 6.03
C ASN A 36 -3.31 12.19 6.53
N ILE A 37 -2.27 12.48 5.73
CA ILE A 37 -0.89 12.11 6.08
C ILE A 37 -0.44 12.69 7.42
N ASP A 38 -0.82 13.93 7.71
CA ASP A 38 -0.45 14.59 8.97
C ASP A 38 -1.21 14.03 10.17
N LYS A 39 -2.44 13.53 9.96
CA LYS A 39 -3.19 12.83 11.02
C LYS A 39 -2.56 11.48 11.34
N PHE A 40 -2.08 10.75 10.34
CA PHE A 40 -1.34 9.50 10.55
C PHE A 40 -0.05 9.77 11.34
N LYS A 41 0.72 10.79 10.94
CA LYS A 41 1.93 11.21 11.67
C LYS A 41 1.63 11.61 13.12
N ALA A 42 0.56 12.36 13.36
CA ALA A 42 0.14 12.73 14.71
C ALA A 42 -0.22 11.53 15.60
N LYS A 43 -0.61 10.40 15.01
CA LYS A 43 -0.84 9.12 15.70
C LYS A 43 0.41 8.23 15.83
N GLY A 44 1.59 8.74 15.48
CA GLY A 44 2.86 8.02 15.60
C GLY A 44 3.18 7.08 14.43
N ILE A 45 2.43 7.15 13.32
CA ILE A 45 2.80 6.43 12.10
C ILE A 45 4.07 7.06 11.50
N VAL A 46 5.11 6.24 11.34
CA VAL A 46 6.39 6.70 10.79
C VAL A 46 6.39 6.74 9.26
N SER A 47 5.56 5.92 8.62
CA SER A 47 5.48 5.84 7.17
C SER A 47 4.16 5.25 6.70
N VAL A 48 3.71 5.73 5.54
CA VAL A 48 2.52 5.26 4.83
C VAL A 48 2.97 4.76 3.46
N SER A 49 2.62 3.52 3.11
CA SER A 49 3.15 2.84 1.93
C SER A 49 2.03 2.25 1.07
N CYS A 50 2.08 2.56 -0.22
CA CYS A 50 1.26 1.96 -1.25
C CYS A 50 2.00 0.76 -1.87
N VAL A 51 1.42 -0.43 -1.77
CA VAL A 51 1.96 -1.65 -2.38
C VAL A 51 1.00 -2.15 -3.44
N ALA A 52 1.50 -2.51 -4.63
CA ALA A 52 0.65 -3.03 -5.70
C ALA A 52 1.38 -4.05 -6.58
N VAL A 53 0.62 -4.97 -7.18
CA VAL A 53 1.12 -5.88 -8.23
C VAL A 53 1.23 -5.12 -9.54
N ASN A 54 2.32 -4.37 -9.66
CA ASN A 54 2.69 -3.51 -10.78
C ASN A 54 4.22 -3.41 -10.84
N ASP A 55 4.75 -3.12 -12.03
CA ASP A 55 6.16 -2.84 -12.22
C ASP A 55 6.56 -1.46 -11.64
N PRO A 56 7.85 -1.23 -11.35
CA PRO A 56 8.34 0.03 -10.81
C PRO A 56 8.06 1.26 -11.69
N TYR A 57 8.00 1.12 -13.01
CA TYR A 57 7.73 2.24 -13.91
C TYR A 57 6.29 2.71 -13.79
N THR A 58 5.34 1.77 -13.72
CA THR A 58 3.93 2.09 -13.44
C THR A 58 3.78 2.76 -12.08
N MET A 59 4.47 2.25 -11.05
CA MET A 59 4.42 2.85 -9.72
C MET A 59 5.01 4.27 -9.70
N ASN A 60 6.11 4.52 -10.40
CA ASN A 60 6.70 5.87 -10.51
C ASN A 60 5.76 6.85 -11.25
N ALA A 61 5.11 6.40 -12.32
CA ALA A 61 4.12 7.23 -13.03
C ALA A 61 2.94 7.62 -12.12
N TRP A 62 2.53 6.76 -11.18
CA TRP A 62 1.50 7.09 -10.20
C TRP A 62 1.98 8.14 -9.20
N VAL A 63 3.20 8.01 -8.70
CA VAL A 63 3.83 8.99 -7.78
C VAL A 63 3.81 10.39 -8.40
N GLU A 64 4.30 10.52 -9.64
CA GLU A 64 4.35 11.80 -10.37
C GLU A 64 2.96 12.39 -10.58
N LYS A 65 2.01 11.57 -11.05
CA LYS A 65 0.63 12.01 -11.32
C LYS A 65 -0.11 12.48 -10.06
N LEU A 66 0.20 11.91 -8.91
CA LEU A 66 -0.46 12.21 -7.64
C LEU A 66 0.31 13.24 -6.81
N GLN A 67 1.51 13.63 -7.24
CA GLN A 67 2.42 14.48 -6.48
C GLN A 67 2.66 13.93 -5.06
N ALA A 68 2.76 12.60 -4.93
CA ALA A 68 2.77 11.89 -3.65
C ALA A 68 4.16 11.72 -3.03
N ASN A 69 5.19 12.29 -3.68
CA ASN A 69 6.62 12.01 -3.47
C ASN A 69 7.11 12.22 -2.03
N SER A 70 6.43 13.07 -1.26
CA SER A 70 6.75 13.40 0.14
C SER A 70 5.76 12.82 1.17
N ALA A 71 4.67 12.20 0.71
CA ALA A 71 3.57 11.75 1.57
C ALA A 71 3.50 10.23 1.67
N ILE A 72 3.70 9.51 0.56
CA ILE A 72 3.47 8.06 0.49
C ILE A 72 4.65 7.40 -0.24
N GLU A 73 5.13 6.29 0.29
CA GLU A 73 6.14 5.45 -0.34
C GLU A 73 5.46 4.40 -1.23
N PHE A 74 6.02 4.13 -2.41
CA PHE A 74 5.38 3.26 -3.41
C PHE A 74 6.26 2.04 -3.70
N TYR A 75 5.66 0.86 -3.62
CA TYR A 75 6.34 -0.43 -3.81
C TYR A 75 5.63 -1.27 -4.86
N GLY A 76 6.37 -1.67 -5.90
CA GLY A 76 5.90 -2.61 -6.91
C GLY A 76 6.22 -4.05 -6.51
N ASP A 77 5.20 -4.85 -6.25
CA ASP A 77 5.28 -6.31 -6.08
C ASP A 77 5.08 -6.99 -7.44
N PHE A 78 6.05 -6.78 -8.34
CA PHE A 78 5.89 -7.11 -9.76
C PHE A 78 5.60 -8.59 -10.03
N ASP A 79 6.23 -9.49 -9.27
CA ASP A 79 6.01 -10.94 -9.39
C ASP A 79 4.84 -11.45 -8.53
N GLY A 80 4.22 -10.57 -7.74
CA GLY A 80 3.11 -10.89 -6.85
C GLY A 80 3.48 -11.72 -5.63
N SER A 81 4.77 -11.96 -5.38
CA SER A 81 5.24 -12.88 -4.33
C SER A 81 4.89 -12.39 -2.93
N PHE A 82 4.90 -11.07 -2.69
CA PHE A 82 4.50 -10.50 -1.41
C PHE A 82 3.00 -10.63 -1.17
N HIS A 83 2.16 -10.27 -2.14
CA HIS A 83 0.72 -10.43 -1.97
C HIS A 83 0.32 -11.90 -1.84
N LYS A 84 1.02 -12.80 -2.54
CA LYS A 84 0.76 -14.24 -2.48
C LYS A 84 1.10 -14.81 -1.09
N SER A 85 2.19 -14.38 -0.45
CA SER A 85 2.57 -14.86 0.89
C SER A 85 1.57 -14.44 1.97
N LEU A 86 0.76 -13.41 1.71
CA LEU A 86 -0.28 -12.91 2.61
C LEU A 86 -1.70 -13.39 2.25
N ASP A 87 -1.86 -14.22 1.22
CA ASP A 87 -3.17 -14.60 0.65
C ASP A 87 -4.02 -13.38 0.21
N LEU A 88 -3.33 -12.33 -0.27
CA LEU A 88 -3.92 -11.07 -0.73
C LEU A 88 -3.88 -10.94 -2.25
N VAL A 89 -3.84 -12.05 -2.99
CA VAL A 89 -3.94 -12.08 -4.44
C VAL A 89 -5.37 -12.34 -4.91
N THR A 90 -5.70 -11.86 -6.10
CA THR A 90 -6.95 -12.10 -6.80
C THR A 90 -6.65 -12.29 -8.29
N ASP A 91 -7.32 -13.25 -8.93
CA ASP A 91 -7.24 -13.42 -10.37
C ASP A 91 -8.27 -12.53 -11.07
N LEU A 92 -7.79 -11.61 -11.90
CA LEU A 92 -8.60 -10.73 -12.73
C LEU A 92 -8.31 -10.96 -14.23
N SER A 93 -7.91 -12.19 -14.60
CA SER A 93 -7.64 -12.57 -15.99
C SER A 93 -8.86 -12.41 -16.90
N SER A 94 -10.08 -12.59 -16.37
CA SER A 94 -11.32 -12.32 -17.11
C SER A 94 -11.46 -10.85 -17.54
N ALA A 95 -10.81 -9.93 -16.84
CA ALA A 95 -10.73 -8.51 -17.15
C ALA A 95 -9.42 -8.13 -17.89
N LEU A 96 -8.65 -9.11 -18.37
CA LEU A 96 -7.35 -8.94 -19.02
C LEU A 96 -6.27 -8.29 -18.12
N LEU A 97 -6.40 -8.42 -16.80
CA LEU A 97 -5.49 -7.81 -15.83
C LEU A 97 -4.50 -8.80 -15.20
N GLY A 98 -4.76 -10.11 -15.33
CA GLY A 98 -3.98 -11.17 -14.69
C GLY A 98 -4.13 -11.19 -13.17
N THR A 99 -3.14 -11.78 -12.48
CA THR A 99 -3.06 -11.75 -11.01
C THR A 99 -2.82 -10.34 -10.50
N ARG A 100 -3.64 -9.90 -9.56
CA ARG A 100 -3.54 -8.60 -8.90
C ARG A 100 -3.65 -8.72 -7.38
N SER A 101 -3.41 -7.61 -6.71
CA SER A 101 -3.68 -7.48 -5.28
C SER A 101 -5.19 -7.37 -5.03
N LYS A 102 -5.69 -8.07 -4.01
CA LYS A 102 -6.95 -7.71 -3.35
C LYS A 102 -6.84 -6.27 -2.85
N ARG A 103 -7.97 -5.64 -2.55
CA ARG A 103 -7.92 -4.34 -1.87
C ARG A 103 -7.85 -4.50 -0.38
N TRP A 104 -6.87 -3.84 0.21
CA TRP A 104 -6.70 -3.89 1.65
C TRP A 104 -5.94 -2.68 2.20
N SER A 105 -6.05 -2.52 3.52
CA SER A 105 -5.19 -1.67 4.33
C SER A 105 -4.79 -2.42 5.60
N ALA A 106 -3.58 -2.18 6.08
CA ALA A 106 -3.03 -2.82 7.27
C ALA A 106 -2.24 -1.83 8.11
N TYR A 107 -2.50 -1.87 9.42
CA TYR A 107 -1.69 -1.18 10.41
C TYR A 107 -0.71 -2.19 11.00
N VAL A 108 0.58 -1.89 10.91
CA VAL A 108 1.65 -2.78 11.34
C VAL A 108 2.50 -2.11 12.40
N VAL A 109 2.78 -2.83 13.48
CA VAL A 109 3.65 -2.40 14.57
C VAL A 109 4.67 -3.48 14.83
N ASP A 110 5.96 -3.15 14.72
CA ASP A 110 7.09 -4.06 14.94
C ASP A 110 6.97 -5.36 14.13
N GLY A 111 6.60 -5.23 12.86
CA GLY A 111 6.39 -6.37 11.96
C GLY A 111 5.14 -7.21 12.24
N LYS A 112 4.29 -6.81 13.19
CA LYS A 112 3.03 -7.50 13.50
C LYS A 112 1.85 -6.70 13.00
N VAL A 113 0.97 -7.35 12.25
CA VAL A 113 -0.30 -6.77 11.81
C VAL A 113 -1.22 -6.57 13.03
N LYS A 114 -1.61 -5.32 13.28
CA LYS A 114 -2.54 -4.93 14.34
C LYS A 114 -3.97 -4.78 13.85
N ALA A 115 -4.12 -4.34 12.60
CA ALA A 115 -5.39 -4.33 11.89
C ALA A 115 -5.15 -4.71 10.43
N LEU A 116 -6.07 -5.48 9.85
CA LEU A 116 -6.11 -5.82 8.43
C LEU A 116 -7.55 -5.68 7.95
N ASN A 117 -7.76 -4.80 6.98
CA ASN A 117 -9.05 -4.59 6.36
C ASN A 117 -8.95 -5.06 4.92
N VAL A 118 -9.67 -6.12 4.55
CA VAL A 118 -9.72 -6.63 3.18
C VAL A 118 -11.12 -6.39 2.63
N GLU A 119 -11.23 -5.76 1.46
CA GLU A 119 -12.51 -5.59 0.79
C GLU A 119 -13.02 -6.94 0.28
N GLU A 120 -14.32 -7.18 0.40
CA GLU A 120 -14.96 -8.38 -0.14
C GLU A 120 -14.88 -8.43 -1.68
N ALA A 121 -15.10 -7.28 -2.32
CA ALA A 121 -14.99 -7.14 -3.76
C ALA A 121 -13.82 -6.24 -4.17
N THR A 122 -13.16 -6.61 -5.27
CA THR A 122 -12.19 -5.76 -5.96
C THR A 122 -12.86 -4.58 -6.70
N SER A 123 -14.14 -4.31 -6.46
CA SER A 123 -14.85 -3.07 -6.85
C SER A 123 -15.24 -2.20 -5.63
N ASP A 124 -15.19 -2.74 -4.41
CA ASP A 124 -15.57 -2.04 -3.18
C ASP A 124 -14.48 -1.10 -2.64
N VAL A 125 -14.92 -0.07 -1.93
CA VAL A 125 -14.07 0.83 -1.13
C VAL A 125 -14.84 1.18 0.13
N LYS A 126 -14.84 0.26 1.09
CA LYS A 126 -15.59 0.40 2.35
C LYS A 126 -14.63 0.31 3.54
N VAL A 127 -13.91 -0.80 3.66
CA VAL A 127 -13.13 -1.10 4.87
C VAL A 127 -11.66 -0.70 4.76
N SER A 128 -11.12 -0.60 3.54
CA SER A 128 -9.70 -0.26 3.30
C SER A 128 -9.42 1.25 3.22
N GLY A 129 -10.41 2.09 3.50
CA GLY A 129 -10.30 3.55 3.42
C GLY A 129 -9.37 4.17 4.47
N ALA A 130 -8.85 5.37 4.16
CA ALA A 130 -7.95 6.12 5.05
C ALA A 130 -8.63 6.44 6.40
N ASP A 131 -9.89 6.87 6.38
CA ASP A 131 -10.61 7.23 7.61
C ASP A 131 -10.87 6.00 8.50
N THR A 132 -11.20 4.84 7.89
CA THR A 132 -11.39 3.57 8.60
C THR A 132 -10.14 3.17 9.37
N ILE A 133 -8.98 3.13 8.68
CA ILE A 133 -7.74 2.71 9.33
C ILE A 133 -7.21 3.77 10.29
N LEU A 134 -7.45 5.06 10.04
CA LEU A 134 -7.14 6.12 11.00
C LEU A 134 -7.90 5.94 12.33
N GLY A 135 -9.11 5.40 12.30
CA GLY A 135 -9.87 5.03 13.50
C GLY A 135 -9.35 3.79 14.25
N GLN A 136 -8.48 3.00 13.64
CA GLN A 136 -7.93 1.75 14.19
C GLN A 136 -6.50 1.88 14.74
N ILE A 137 -5.85 3.02 14.46
CA ILE A 137 -4.53 3.39 14.99
C ILE A 137 -4.72 4.08 16.34
#